data_AF-A0A7C5KX82-F1
#
_entry.id   AF-A0A7C5KX82-F1
#
_cell.length_a   1.000
_cell.length_b   1.000
_cell.length_c   1.000
_cell.angle_alpha   90.00
_cell.angle_beta   90.00
_cell.angle_gamma   90.00
#
_symmetry.space_group_name_H-M   'P 1'
#
loop_
_entity.id
_entity.type
_entity.pdbx_description
1 polymer ?
#
loop_
_entity_poly.entity_id
_entity_poly.type
_entity_poly.pdbx_seq_one_letter_code
_entity_poly.pdbx_strand_id
1 'polypeptide(L)'
;MRSVPAELLSLVPCTLYSDVENYWADWSASCEAENIKPDSTLPLPQLGKVWACSDFVANNSIRHPDIIFTLNEQGFDSARSLEDYQDKVRSVLNEASDEVQLMSLLRIFRRQEMVRIAWRDLNAIADIETILHELSDLAQAVVSVTLRHLEKIQADTFGMPLDEMGEEQSLLVFAMGKMGGRELNFSSDIDLIFGYANDGETTGRRKTSHYEFYLRVIRKLIKVLDEVTADGFVYRTDVRLRPFGESGPMAMSFAGMEQYYQMHGRDWERYAMIKARLITGRDRDRKTLQSLLTPFVYRRYLDFSMIESIREMKAMIVAQMKRKRMVNNIKLGPGGIREIEFIGQTLQLIRAGREPELRERGIIKVLELLTDKNYLQRDDTKKLIDAY
;
A
#
# COMPACT_ATOMS: atom_id res chain seq x y z
N MET A 1 34.77 21.55 -9.27
CA MET A 1 33.90 20.66 -10.07
C MET A 1 34.68 19.41 -10.43
N ARG A 2 34.29 18.26 -9.88
CA ARG A 2 34.81 16.97 -10.33
C ARG A 2 34.34 16.74 -11.76
N SER A 3 35.21 16.20 -12.63
CA SER A 3 34.83 15.82 -13.99
C SER A 3 33.75 14.73 -13.94
N VAL A 4 32.73 14.85 -14.79
CA VAL A 4 31.71 13.80 -14.95
C VAL A 4 32.39 12.55 -15.52
N PRO A 5 32.30 11.38 -14.87
CA PRO A 5 32.87 10.14 -15.39
C PRO A 5 32.19 9.77 -16.71
N ALA A 6 32.99 9.44 -17.74
CA ALA A 6 32.45 9.05 -19.05
C ALA A 6 31.52 7.82 -18.97
N GLU A 7 31.80 6.90 -18.04
CA GLU A 7 30.99 5.71 -17.79
C GLU A 7 29.55 6.03 -17.36
N LEU A 8 29.34 7.15 -16.64
CA LEU A 8 28.01 7.58 -16.19
C LEU A 8 27.07 7.81 -17.38
N LEU A 9 27.59 8.33 -18.49
CA LEU A 9 26.78 8.67 -19.67
C LEU A 9 26.62 7.48 -20.65
N SER A 10 27.27 6.35 -20.42
CA SER A 10 27.36 5.24 -21.38
C SER A 10 26.02 4.57 -21.72
N LEU A 11 25.04 4.61 -20.81
CA LEU A 11 23.68 4.10 -21.03
C LEU A 11 22.63 5.21 -21.19
N VAL A 12 23.05 6.48 -21.24
CA VAL A 12 22.17 7.64 -21.30
C VAL A 12 21.98 8.05 -22.77
N PRO A 13 20.76 8.39 -23.22
CA PRO A 13 20.58 9.03 -24.52
C PRO A 13 21.24 10.41 -24.56
N CYS A 14 21.90 10.77 -25.66
CA CYS A 14 22.63 12.05 -25.77
C CYS A 14 21.75 13.29 -25.51
N THR A 15 20.45 13.19 -25.75
CA THR A 15 19.47 14.25 -25.48
C THR A 15 19.28 14.54 -23.99
N LEU A 16 19.70 13.64 -23.10
CA LEU A 16 19.58 13.73 -21.64
C LEU A 16 20.93 13.88 -20.94
N TYR A 17 22.03 14.04 -21.68
CA TYR A 17 23.37 14.18 -21.09
C TYR A 17 23.44 15.39 -20.15
N SER A 18 22.95 16.54 -20.58
CA SER A 18 22.98 17.76 -19.75
C SER A 18 22.26 17.57 -18.42
N ASP A 19 21.15 16.83 -18.41
CA ASP A 19 20.37 16.59 -17.19
C ASP A 19 21.17 15.72 -16.20
N VAL A 20 21.75 14.62 -16.69
CA VAL A 20 22.57 13.73 -15.85
C VAL A 20 23.86 14.39 -15.38
N GLU A 21 24.50 15.20 -16.23
CA GLU A 21 25.70 15.97 -15.86
C GLU A 21 25.39 16.99 -14.75
N ASN A 22 24.23 17.66 -14.82
CA ASN A 22 23.77 18.57 -13.77
C ASN A 22 23.50 17.81 -12.46
N TYR A 23 22.79 16.68 -12.51
CA TYR A 23 22.56 15.86 -11.33
C TYR A 23 23.86 15.36 -10.70
N TRP A 24 24.85 14.97 -11.52
CA TRP A 24 26.16 14.58 -11.03
C TRP A 24 26.91 15.71 -10.34
N ALA A 25 26.85 16.92 -10.90
CA ALA A 25 27.48 18.09 -10.31
C ALA A 25 26.85 18.43 -8.94
N ASP A 26 25.52 18.45 -8.87
CA ASP A 26 24.77 18.72 -7.64
C ASP A 26 25.01 17.64 -6.58
N TRP A 27 24.96 16.37 -6.97
CA TRP A 27 25.23 15.26 -6.07
C TRP A 27 26.67 15.28 -5.55
N SER A 28 27.64 15.56 -6.42
CA SER A 28 29.05 15.70 -6.03
C SER A 28 29.25 16.84 -5.01
N ALA A 29 28.55 17.96 -5.19
CA ALA A 29 28.58 19.07 -4.24
C ALA A 29 27.97 18.68 -2.88
N SER A 30 26.86 17.94 -2.88
CA SER A 30 26.28 17.39 -1.64
C SER A 30 27.24 16.40 -0.95
N CYS A 31 27.88 15.50 -1.68
CA CYS A 31 28.90 14.60 -1.13
C CYS A 31 30.05 15.40 -0.48
N GLU A 32 30.54 16.45 -1.14
CA GLU A 32 31.60 17.32 -0.62
C GLU A 32 31.15 18.03 0.67
N ALA A 33 29.92 18.55 0.72
CA ALA A 33 29.36 19.20 1.90
C ALA A 33 29.25 18.26 3.11
N GLU A 34 28.95 16.98 2.88
CA GLU A 34 28.84 15.94 3.92
C GLU A 34 30.14 15.15 4.15
N ASN A 35 31.26 15.56 3.55
CA ASN A 35 32.55 14.87 3.61
C ASN A 35 32.52 13.41 3.14
N ILE A 36 31.59 13.07 2.24
CA ILE A 36 31.48 11.76 1.60
C ILE A 36 32.42 11.72 0.40
N LYS A 37 33.25 10.67 0.32
CA LYS A 37 34.12 10.43 -0.84
C LYS A 37 33.43 9.46 -1.79
N PRO A 38 33.06 9.87 -3.01
CA PRO A 38 32.55 8.95 -4.02
C PRO A 38 33.56 7.86 -4.30
N ASP A 39 33.16 6.64 -4.03
CA ASP A 39 33.95 5.44 -4.28
C ASP A 39 33.77 4.98 -5.74
N SER A 40 34.81 4.32 -6.26
CA SER A 40 34.86 3.63 -7.54
C SER A 40 33.95 2.41 -7.66
N THR A 41 33.29 2.00 -6.57
CA THR A 41 32.44 0.80 -6.51
C THR A 41 31.00 1.04 -6.98
N LEU A 42 30.62 2.27 -7.30
CA LEU A 42 29.27 2.58 -7.78
C LEU A 42 29.07 2.08 -9.23
N PRO A 43 27.91 1.47 -9.54
CA PRO A 43 27.55 1.10 -10.91
C PRO A 43 27.15 2.35 -11.73
N LEU A 44 28.15 3.14 -12.15
CA LEU A 44 27.96 4.43 -12.82
C LEU A 44 27.08 4.35 -14.09
N PRO A 45 27.25 3.37 -14.99
CA PRO A 45 26.37 3.27 -16.17
C PRO A 45 24.88 3.17 -15.81
N GLN A 46 24.54 2.32 -14.85
CA GLN A 46 23.17 2.13 -14.36
C GLN A 46 22.67 3.35 -13.60
N LEU A 47 23.54 3.99 -12.82
CA LEU A 47 23.21 5.21 -12.08
C LEU A 47 22.83 6.35 -13.04
N GLY A 48 23.62 6.55 -14.09
CA GLY A 48 23.32 7.55 -15.10
C GLY A 48 22.00 7.27 -15.82
N LYS A 49 21.74 6.00 -16.19
CA LYS A 49 20.44 5.59 -16.77
C LYS A 49 19.28 5.91 -15.83
N VAL A 50 19.39 5.54 -14.55
CA VAL A 50 18.33 5.76 -13.54
C VAL A 50 18.08 7.26 -13.32
N TRP A 51 19.13 8.06 -13.21
CA TRP A 51 18.98 9.51 -13.06
C TRP A 51 18.36 10.16 -14.31
N ALA A 52 18.72 9.70 -15.51
CA ALA A 52 18.09 10.18 -16.75
C ALA A 52 16.58 9.87 -16.81
N CYS A 53 16.13 8.80 -16.15
CA CYS A 53 14.73 8.39 -16.15
C CYS A 53 13.92 8.85 -14.93
N SER A 54 14.57 9.36 -13.87
CA SER A 54 13.90 9.62 -12.60
C SER A 54 14.51 10.76 -11.79
N ASP A 55 13.89 11.93 -11.89
CA ASP A 55 14.10 13.07 -11.00
C ASP A 55 13.92 12.65 -9.52
N PHE A 56 13.03 11.71 -9.23
CA PHE A 56 12.82 11.22 -7.87
C PHE A 56 14.09 10.57 -7.31
N VAL A 57 14.74 9.69 -8.07
CA VAL A 57 15.98 9.05 -7.60
C VAL A 57 17.13 10.04 -7.58
N ALA A 58 17.28 10.87 -8.62
CA ALA A 58 18.33 11.88 -8.70
C ALA A 58 18.23 12.88 -7.53
N ASN A 59 17.06 13.48 -7.29
CA ASN A 59 16.86 14.45 -6.22
C ASN A 59 17.03 13.83 -4.82
N ASN A 60 16.62 12.58 -4.61
CA ASN A 60 16.88 11.91 -3.33
C ASN A 60 18.37 11.59 -3.14
N SER A 61 19.08 11.25 -4.22
CA SER A 61 20.53 11.08 -4.18
C SER A 61 21.20 12.39 -3.82
N ILE A 62 20.81 13.51 -4.43
CA ILE A 62 21.39 14.84 -4.14
C ILE A 62 21.10 15.28 -2.71
N ARG A 63 19.86 15.09 -2.23
CA ARG A 63 19.45 15.53 -0.89
C ARG A 63 20.02 14.65 0.23
N HIS A 64 20.30 13.38 -0.07
CA HIS A 64 20.84 12.39 0.85
C HIS A 64 21.96 11.61 0.13
N PRO A 65 23.16 12.20 -0.02
CA PRO A 65 24.22 11.67 -0.87
C PRO A 65 24.73 10.28 -0.45
N ASP A 66 24.55 9.88 0.80
CA ASP A 66 24.88 8.57 1.37
C ASP A 66 23.96 7.43 0.88
N ILE A 67 22.77 7.75 0.39
CA ILE A 67 21.72 6.76 0.06
C ILE A 67 22.19 5.72 -0.97
N ILE A 68 22.91 6.16 -2.00
CA ILE A 68 23.35 5.30 -3.10
C ILE A 68 24.45 4.34 -2.61
N PHE A 69 25.36 4.81 -1.76
CA PHE A 69 26.41 3.97 -1.17
C PHE A 69 25.81 2.93 -0.23
N THR A 70 24.91 3.37 0.66
CA THR A 70 24.21 2.49 1.60
C THR A 70 23.45 1.39 0.86
N LEU A 71 22.74 1.74 -0.22
CA LEU A 71 22.02 0.76 -1.02
C LEU A 71 22.95 -0.16 -1.81
N ASN A 72 24.09 0.33 -2.30
CA ASN A 72 25.10 -0.49 -2.98
C ASN A 72 25.64 -1.58 -2.04
N GLU A 73 26.00 -1.21 -0.81
CA GLU A 73 26.48 -2.15 0.22
C GLU A 73 25.39 -3.15 0.66
N GLN A 74 24.13 -2.70 0.77
CA GLN A 74 23.01 -3.52 1.19
C GLN A 74 22.37 -4.37 0.07
N GLY A 75 22.93 -4.35 -1.13
CA GLY A 75 22.41 -5.08 -2.30
C GLY A 75 21.30 -4.32 -3.04
N PHE A 76 21.73 -3.38 -3.88
CA PHE A 76 20.86 -2.53 -4.73
C PHE A 76 19.90 -3.36 -5.59
N ASP A 77 20.40 -4.50 -6.07
CA ASP A 77 19.72 -5.36 -7.04
C ASP A 77 18.97 -6.53 -6.41
N SER A 78 18.93 -6.63 -5.07
CA SER A 78 18.27 -7.75 -4.38
C SER A 78 16.79 -7.49 -4.16
N ALA A 79 15.96 -8.50 -4.40
CA ALA A 79 14.55 -8.48 -4.02
C ALA A 79 14.41 -8.53 -2.49
N ARG A 80 13.32 -7.97 -1.95
CA ARG A 80 12.99 -8.07 -0.52
C ARG A 80 11.61 -8.67 -0.35
N SER A 81 11.52 -9.72 0.45
CA SER A 81 10.25 -10.31 0.86
C SER A 81 9.55 -9.46 1.92
N LEU A 82 8.28 -9.73 2.17
CA LEU A 82 7.55 -9.14 3.29
C LEU A 82 8.28 -9.36 4.64
N GLU A 83 8.87 -10.54 4.85
CA GLU A 83 9.58 -10.86 6.09
C GLU A 83 10.84 -10.00 6.25
N ASP A 84 11.63 -9.85 5.17
CA ASP A 84 12.81 -8.97 5.16
C ASP A 84 12.44 -7.52 5.51
N TYR A 85 11.33 -7.03 4.96
CA TYR A 85 10.82 -5.71 5.28
C TYR A 85 10.35 -5.60 6.73
N GLN A 86 9.67 -6.62 7.25
CA GLN A 86 9.25 -6.63 8.64
C GLN A 86 10.44 -6.58 9.59
N ASP A 87 11.51 -7.32 9.30
CA ASP A 87 12.74 -7.29 10.10
C ASP A 87 13.44 -5.95 10.03
N LYS A 88 13.56 -5.36 8.84
CA LYS A 88 14.11 -4.01 8.68
C LYS A 88 13.32 -2.95 9.44
N VAL A 89 11.98 -3.02 9.40
CA VAL A 89 11.13 -2.12 10.19
C VAL A 89 11.35 -2.35 11.68
N ARG A 90 11.42 -3.60 12.16
CA ARG A 90 11.73 -3.88 13.58
C ARG A 90 13.06 -3.27 14.01
N SER A 91 14.10 -3.35 13.18
CA SER A 91 15.39 -2.71 13.45
C SER A 91 15.26 -1.19 13.59
N VAL A 92 14.51 -0.54 12.70
CA VAL A 92 14.20 0.90 12.80
C VAL A 92 13.48 1.23 14.12
N LEU A 93 12.49 0.43 14.51
CA LEU A 93 11.76 0.65 15.76
C LEU A 93 12.63 0.47 17.01
N ASN A 94 13.60 -0.46 16.97
CA ASN A 94 14.50 -0.72 18.10
C ASN A 94 15.55 0.40 18.26
N GLU A 95 15.90 1.09 17.18
CA GLU A 95 16.82 2.24 17.20
C GLU A 95 16.13 3.52 17.70
N ALA A 96 14.82 3.65 17.51
CA ALA A 96 14.06 4.81 17.94
C ALA A 96 13.89 4.85 19.47
N SER A 97 14.34 5.95 20.08
CA SER A 97 14.20 6.21 21.52
C SER A 97 12.90 6.96 21.88
N ASP A 98 12.34 7.70 20.93
CA ASP A 98 11.09 8.45 21.11
C ASP A 98 10.26 8.53 19.80
N GLU A 99 9.08 9.14 19.88
CA GLU A 99 8.15 9.27 18.74
C GLU A 99 8.74 10.12 17.60
N VAL A 100 9.55 11.13 17.91
CA VAL A 100 10.13 12.03 16.90
C VAL A 100 11.20 11.28 16.10
N GLN A 101 12.08 10.56 16.79
CA GLN A 101 13.09 9.72 16.16
C GLN A 101 12.46 8.58 15.36
N LEU A 102 11.42 7.94 15.90
CA LEU A 102 10.64 6.92 15.19
C LEU A 102 10.10 7.46 13.85
N MET A 103 9.48 8.64 13.88
CA MET A 103 8.94 9.28 12.68
C MET A 103 10.04 9.58 11.65
N SER A 104 11.18 10.11 12.07
CA SER A 104 12.31 10.39 11.19
C SER A 104 12.88 9.12 10.55
N LEU A 105 13.21 8.11 11.36
CA LEU A 105 13.83 6.87 10.88
C LEU A 105 12.92 6.09 9.92
N LEU A 106 11.60 6.04 10.17
CA LEU A 106 10.66 5.39 9.24
C LEU A 106 10.58 6.10 7.88
N ARG A 107 10.70 7.44 7.85
CA ARG A 107 10.71 8.23 6.60
C ARG A 107 11.99 8.02 5.83
N ILE A 108 13.14 7.98 6.52
CA ILE A 108 14.44 7.66 5.92
C ILE A 108 14.40 6.24 5.33
N PHE A 109 13.97 5.25 6.12
CA PHE A 109 13.83 3.87 5.67
C PHE A 109 12.92 3.76 4.44
N ARG A 110 11.70 4.32 4.49
CA ARG A 110 10.76 4.27 3.36
C ARG A 110 11.36 4.89 2.11
N ARG A 111 12.07 6.02 2.23
CA ARG A 111 12.74 6.68 1.10
C ARG A 111 13.83 5.81 0.49
N GLN A 112 14.69 5.23 1.32
CA GLN A 112 15.74 4.29 0.89
C GLN A 112 15.15 3.13 0.10
N GLU A 113 14.09 2.53 0.60
CA GLU A 113 13.41 1.42 -0.09
C GLU A 113 12.72 1.86 -1.38
N MET A 114 12.09 3.04 -1.43
CA MET A 114 11.52 3.57 -2.66
C MET A 114 12.59 3.79 -3.74
N VAL A 115 13.76 4.32 -3.37
CA VAL A 115 14.89 4.51 -4.30
C VAL A 115 15.38 3.15 -4.81
N ARG A 116 15.53 2.15 -3.94
CA ARG A 116 15.93 0.80 -4.34
C ARG A 116 14.93 0.16 -5.29
N ILE A 117 13.64 0.24 -5.00
CA ILE A 117 12.59 -0.35 -5.85
C ILE A 117 12.57 0.38 -7.22
N ALA A 118 12.69 1.72 -7.23
CA ALA A 118 12.75 2.50 -8.47
C ALA A 118 13.96 2.12 -9.33
N TRP A 119 15.11 1.86 -8.73
CA TRP A 119 16.28 1.37 -9.45
C TRP A 119 16.04 0.01 -10.09
N ARG A 120 15.46 -0.94 -9.35
CA ARG A 120 15.16 -2.28 -9.87
C ARG A 120 14.21 -2.23 -11.06
N ASP A 121 13.21 -1.35 -11.00
CA ASP A 121 12.27 -1.08 -12.09
C ASP A 121 13.00 -0.48 -13.31
N LEU A 122 13.68 0.65 -13.14
CA LEU A 122 14.30 1.42 -14.22
C LEU A 122 15.49 0.71 -14.88
N ASN A 123 16.19 -0.15 -14.15
CA ASN A 123 17.23 -1.03 -14.70
C ASN A 123 16.69 -2.36 -15.24
N ALA A 124 15.37 -2.58 -15.22
CA ALA A 124 14.72 -3.81 -15.68
C ALA A 124 15.26 -5.08 -14.98
N ILE A 125 15.58 -4.96 -13.69
CA ILE A 125 16.06 -6.07 -12.83
C ILE A 125 14.89 -6.93 -12.37
N ALA A 126 13.70 -6.33 -12.23
CA ALA A 126 12.46 -7.02 -11.86
C ALA A 126 11.34 -6.60 -12.81
N ASP A 127 10.38 -7.51 -13.02
CA ASP A 127 9.16 -7.20 -13.76
C ASP A 127 8.20 -6.32 -12.95
N ILE A 128 7.23 -5.73 -13.63
CA ILE A 128 6.27 -4.80 -13.02
C ILE A 128 5.46 -5.47 -11.90
N GLU A 129 5.09 -6.74 -12.03
CA GLU A 129 4.35 -7.48 -11.01
C GLU A 129 5.17 -7.60 -9.72
N THR A 130 6.45 -7.94 -9.83
CA THR A 130 7.39 -8.00 -8.70
C THR A 130 7.55 -6.62 -8.06
N ILE A 131 7.67 -5.56 -8.84
CA ILE A 131 7.77 -4.18 -8.33
C ILE A 131 6.50 -3.77 -7.55
N LEU A 132 5.30 -4.04 -8.09
CA LEU A 132 4.04 -3.77 -7.41
C LEU A 132 3.89 -4.57 -6.11
N HIS A 133 4.33 -5.83 -6.10
CA HIS A 133 4.38 -6.67 -4.90
C HIS A 133 5.36 -6.12 -3.86
N GLU A 134 6.59 -5.74 -4.23
CA GLU A 134 7.57 -5.16 -3.30
C GLU A 134 7.06 -3.86 -2.67
N LEU A 135 6.45 -2.96 -3.47
CA LEU A 135 5.81 -1.74 -2.97
C LEU A 135 4.71 -2.05 -1.94
N SER A 136 3.92 -3.09 -2.22
CA SER A 136 2.82 -3.51 -1.36
C SER A 136 3.29 -4.15 -0.07
N ASP A 137 4.35 -4.96 -0.15
CA ASP A 137 4.94 -5.66 1.00
C ASP A 137 5.66 -4.68 1.92
N LEU A 138 6.35 -3.67 1.37
CA LEU A 138 6.92 -2.58 2.16
C LEU A 138 5.84 -1.82 2.92
N ALA A 139 4.76 -1.39 2.25
CA ALA A 139 3.66 -0.69 2.91
C ALA A 139 3.03 -1.54 4.02
N GLN A 140 2.83 -2.82 3.75
CA GLN A 140 2.30 -3.77 4.72
C GLN A 140 3.22 -3.95 5.92
N ALA A 141 4.53 -4.13 5.71
CA ALA A 141 5.49 -4.29 6.80
C ALA A 141 5.50 -3.06 7.70
N VAL A 142 5.57 -1.86 7.10
CA VAL A 142 5.57 -0.60 7.85
C VAL A 142 4.30 -0.46 8.68
N VAL A 143 3.11 -0.70 8.11
CA VAL A 143 1.84 -0.63 8.85
C VAL A 143 1.77 -1.69 9.95
N SER A 144 2.01 -2.95 9.62
CA SER A 144 1.79 -4.08 10.54
C SER A 144 2.74 -4.07 11.74
N VAL A 145 4.03 -3.80 11.51
CA VAL A 145 5.04 -3.79 12.59
C VAL A 145 4.92 -2.55 13.45
N THR A 146 4.72 -1.37 12.85
CA THR A 146 4.54 -0.12 13.60
C THR A 146 3.28 -0.16 14.45
N LEU A 147 2.16 -0.67 13.91
CA LEU A 147 0.92 -0.83 14.68
C LEU A 147 1.16 -1.66 15.94
N ARG A 148 1.79 -2.83 15.80
CA ARG A 148 2.04 -3.74 16.92
C ARG A 148 2.95 -3.12 17.98
N HIS A 149 3.92 -2.32 17.56
CA HIS A 149 4.78 -1.58 18.48
C HIS A 149 4.01 -0.49 19.25
N LEU A 150 3.15 0.27 18.55
CA LEU A 150 2.32 1.29 19.19
C LEU A 150 1.28 0.68 20.15
N GLU A 151 0.74 -0.50 19.86
CA GLU A 151 -0.10 -1.26 20.81
C GLU A 151 0.66 -1.55 22.11
N LYS A 152 1.89 -2.06 22.01
CA LYS A 152 2.72 -2.38 23.19
C LYS A 152 3.03 -1.15 24.03
N ILE A 153 3.43 -0.04 23.40
CA ILE A 153 3.64 1.24 24.10
C ILE A 153 2.36 1.70 24.80
N GLN A 154 1.22 1.56 24.14
CA GLN A 154 -0.06 1.95 24.74
C GLN A 154 -0.43 1.04 25.92
N ALA A 155 -0.09 -0.25 25.84
CA ALA A 155 -0.34 -1.24 26.87
C ALA A 155 0.45 -1.00 28.17
N ASP A 156 1.60 -0.33 28.13
CA ASP A 156 2.36 0.03 29.35
C ASP A 156 1.51 0.82 30.36
N THR A 157 0.56 1.61 29.87
CA THR A 157 -0.37 2.38 30.72
C THR A 157 -1.69 1.65 30.96
N PHE A 158 -2.28 1.14 29.89
CA PHE A 158 -3.67 0.67 29.90
C PHE A 158 -3.82 -0.84 30.05
N GLY A 159 -2.74 -1.61 29.89
CA GLY A 159 -2.79 -3.05 29.64
C GLY A 159 -3.25 -3.35 28.21
N MET A 160 -2.87 -4.52 27.68
CA MET A 160 -3.41 -4.99 26.40
C MET A 160 -4.91 -5.31 26.54
N PRO A 161 -5.74 -5.01 25.53
CA PRO A 161 -7.06 -5.61 25.38
C PRO A 161 -6.96 -7.14 25.38
N LEU A 162 -7.79 -7.81 26.17
CA LEU A 162 -7.81 -9.27 26.31
C LEU A 162 -9.17 -9.83 25.89
N ASP A 163 -9.18 -11.02 25.31
CA ASP A 163 -10.42 -11.76 25.07
C ASP A 163 -10.91 -12.48 26.34
N GLU A 164 -12.05 -13.15 26.24
CA GLU A 164 -12.66 -13.88 27.35
C GLU A 164 -11.77 -15.00 27.91
N MET A 165 -10.78 -15.47 27.14
CA MET A 165 -9.82 -16.49 27.54
C MET A 165 -8.56 -15.87 28.17
N GLY A 166 -8.48 -14.54 28.27
CA GLY A 166 -7.32 -13.81 28.77
C GLY A 166 -6.20 -13.64 27.74
N GLU A 167 -6.45 -13.96 26.48
CA GLU A 167 -5.45 -13.83 25.41
C GLU A 167 -5.49 -12.43 24.81
N GLU A 168 -4.33 -11.91 24.41
CA GLU A 168 -4.25 -10.57 23.81
C GLU A 168 -5.05 -10.47 22.51
N GLN A 169 -5.88 -9.42 22.42
CA GLN A 169 -6.53 -9.00 21.20
C GLN A 169 -5.68 -7.93 20.53
N SER A 170 -5.41 -8.10 19.24
CA SER A 170 -4.74 -7.08 18.42
C SER A 170 -5.75 -6.42 17.50
N LEU A 171 -5.45 -5.19 17.09
CA LEU A 171 -6.19 -4.50 16.06
C LEU A 171 -5.98 -5.16 14.70
N LEU A 172 -7.07 -5.44 14.00
CA LEU A 172 -7.09 -5.93 12.63
C LEU A 172 -7.15 -4.75 11.67
N VAL A 173 -6.35 -4.82 10.61
CA VAL A 173 -6.31 -3.84 9.53
C VAL A 173 -6.66 -4.53 8.23
N PHE A 174 -7.73 -4.08 7.58
CA PHE A 174 -7.94 -4.33 6.17
C PHE A 174 -7.14 -3.32 5.36
N ALA A 175 -6.20 -3.81 4.57
CA ALA A 175 -5.66 -3.09 3.42
C ALA A 175 -6.71 -3.14 2.30
N MET A 176 -7.12 -1.97 1.82
CA MET A 176 -8.14 -1.81 0.79
C MET A 176 -7.51 -1.47 -0.56
N GLY A 177 -8.33 -1.48 -1.62
CA GLY A 177 -7.93 -1.05 -2.95
C GLY A 177 -6.65 -1.72 -3.45
N LYS A 178 -5.69 -0.90 -3.91
CA LYS A 178 -4.41 -1.37 -4.46
C LYS A 178 -3.55 -2.10 -3.44
N MET A 179 -3.49 -1.62 -2.20
CA MET A 179 -2.74 -2.31 -1.13
C MET A 179 -3.35 -3.69 -0.82
N GLY A 180 -4.67 -3.76 -0.80
CA GLY A 180 -5.40 -5.02 -0.63
C GLY A 180 -5.16 -6.01 -1.77
N GLY A 181 -5.14 -5.52 -3.01
CA GLY A 181 -4.81 -6.26 -4.22
C GLY A 181 -3.32 -6.59 -4.42
N ARG A 182 -2.43 -6.03 -3.59
CA ARG A 182 -0.95 -6.05 -3.77
C ARG A 182 -0.48 -5.42 -5.09
N GLU A 183 -1.15 -4.35 -5.50
CA GLU A 183 -0.94 -3.61 -6.75
C GLU A 183 -0.59 -2.13 -6.46
N LEU A 184 0.14 -1.83 -5.37
CA LEU A 184 0.53 -0.45 -5.04
C LEU A 184 1.55 0.13 -6.02
N ASN A 185 1.31 1.37 -6.45
CA ASN A 185 2.27 2.19 -7.21
C ASN A 185 3.07 3.12 -6.27
N PHE A 186 4.20 3.67 -6.75
CA PHE A 186 5.13 4.54 -5.99
C PHE A 186 4.49 5.74 -5.24
N SER A 187 3.40 6.31 -5.77
CA SER A 187 2.72 7.50 -5.20
C SER A 187 1.31 7.19 -4.70
N SER A 188 1.01 5.93 -4.40
CA SER A 188 -0.31 5.52 -3.92
C SER A 188 -0.51 5.91 -2.46
N ASP A 189 -1.71 6.39 -2.14
CA ASP A 189 -2.19 6.45 -0.76
C ASP A 189 -2.50 5.02 -0.28
N ILE A 190 -2.52 4.81 1.04
CA ILE A 190 -2.91 3.53 1.65
C ILE A 190 -4.31 3.65 2.25
N ASP A 191 -5.24 2.84 1.73
CA ASP A 191 -6.62 2.80 2.20
C ASP A 191 -6.78 1.73 3.30
N LEU A 192 -7.13 2.12 4.53
CA LEU A 192 -7.18 1.24 5.70
C LEU A 192 -8.55 1.25 6.38
N ILE A 193 -9.02 0.07 6.81
CA ILE A 193 -10.18 -0.08 7.72
C ILE A 193 -9.73 -0.87 8.95
N PHE A 194 -10.12 -0.40 10.13
CA PHE A 194 -9.73 -1.00 11.41
C PHE A 194 -10.89 -1.75 12.07
N GLY A 195 -10.61 -2.90 12.65
CA GLY A 195 -11.56 -3.65 13.47
C GLY A 195 -10.87 -4.42 14.59
N TYR A 196 -11.62 -4.82 15.60
CA TYR A 196 -11.12 -5.62 16.72
C TYR A 196 -12.17 -6.67 17.13
N ALA A 197 -11.75 -7.74 17.78
CA ALA A 197 -12.62 -8.90 17.98
C ALA A 197 -13.83 -8.59 18.89
N ASN A 198 -13.56 -8.26 20.16
CA ASN A 198 -14.61 -8.06 21.17
C ASN A 198 -14.50 -6.70 21.85
N ASP A 199 -15.64 -6.15 22.23
CA ASP A 199 -15.71 -5.03 23.17
C ASP A 199 -15.32 -5.50 24.58
N GLY A 200 -14.86 -4.56 25.41
CA GLY A 200 -14.37 -4.85 26.75
C GLY A 200 -13.60 -3.69 27.35
N GLU A 201 -12.96 -3.94 28.49
CA GLU A 201 -12.09 -2.99 29.18
C GLU A 201 -10.69 -3.59 29.37
N THR A 202 -9.67 -2.74 29.23
CA THR A 202 -8.29 -3.13 29.48
C THR A 202 -8.02 -3.33 30.98
N THR A 203 -6.98 -4.10 31.30
CA THR A 203 -6.69 -4.56 32.68
C THR A 203 -5.52 -3.86 33.37
N GLY A 204 -4.91 -2.85 32.73
CA GLY A 204 -3.74 -2.15 33.27
C GLY A 204 -4.06 -1.10 34.33
N ARG A 205 -3.04 -0.29 34.67
CA ARG A 205 -3.07 0.69 35.76
C ARG A 205 -4.20 1.72 35.61
N ARG A 206 -4.49 2.10 34.37
CA ARG A 206 -5.66 2.91 34.02
C ARG A 206 -6.53 2.07 33.09
N LYS A 207 -7.75 1.75 33.51
CA LYS A 207 -8.71 1.05 32.68
C LYS A 207 -9.25 1.98 31.60
N THR A 208 -9.48 1.45 30.42
CA THR A 208 -10.19 2.13 29.34
C THR A 208 -10.90 1.09 28.49
N SER A 209 -11.90 1.49 27.69
CA SER A 209 -12.55 0.55 26.78
C SER A 209 -11.59 0.11 25.68
N HIS A 210 -11.78 -1.08 25.12
CA HIS A 210 -11.00 -1.56 23.97
C HIS A 210 -11.04 -0.55 22.81
N TYR A 211 -12.22 0.03 22.53
CA TYR A 211 -12.37 1.08 21.53
C TYR A 211 -11.46 2.30 21.81
N GLU A 212 -11.48 2.84 23.02
CA GLU A 212 -10.65 4.01 23.37
C GLU A 212 -9.15 3.70 23.35
N PHE A 213 -8.76 2.47 23.73
CA PHE A 213 -7.39 1.99 23.57
C PHE A 213 -6.97 2.03 22.10
N TYR A 214 -7.74 1.37 21.22
CA TYR A 214 -7.40 1.28 19.80
C TYR A 214 -7.54 2.61 19.07
N LEU A 215 -8.48 3.47 19.44
CA LEU A 215 -8.61 4.82 18.88
C LEU A 215 -7.32 5.63 19.09
N ARG A 216 -6.68 5.51 20.26
CA ARG A 216 -5.40 6.16 20.54
C ARG A 216 -4.26 5.58 19.70
N VAL A 217 -4.21 4.25 19.58
CA VAL A 217 -3.22 3.55 18.74
C VAL A 217 -3.36 3.98 17.27
N ILE A 218 -4.58 3.99 16.73
CA ILE A 218 -4.85 4.37 15.34
C ILE A 218 -4.45 5.82 15.08
N ARG A 219 -4.79 6.75 15.98
CA ARG A 219 -4.40 8.17 15.85
C ARG A 219 -2.88 8.33 15.81
N LYS A 220 -2.15 7.61 16.68
CA LYS A 220 -0.68 7.60 16.67
C LYS A 220 -0.13 6.99 15.37
N LEU A 221 -0.70 5.88 14.90
CA LEU A 221 -0.27 5.24 13.67
C LEU A 221 -0.44 6.19 12.48
N ILE A 222 -1.61 6.80 12.32
CA ILE A 222 -1.88 7.77 11.23
C ILE A 222 -0.90 8.95 11.32
N LYS A 223 -0.67 9.49 12.52
CA LYS A 223 0.32 10.55 12.73
C LYS A 223 1.72 10.13 12.25
N VAL A 224 2.19 8.97 12.70
CA VAL A 224 3.53 8.47 12.35
C VAL A 224 3.68 8.28 10.84
N LEU A 225 2.64 7.81 10.16
CA LEU A 225 2.67 7.53 8.72
C LEU A 225 2.49 8.77 7.83
N ASP A 226 1.53 9.65 8.17
CA ASP A 226 1.01 10.67 7.25
C ASP A 226 1.57 12.08 7.50
N GLU A 227 1.90 12.43 8.75
CA GLU A 227 2.34 13.79 9.09
C GLU A 227 3.57 14.22 8.28
N VAL A 228 3.54 15.40 7.66
CA VAL A 228 4.66 15.88 6.87
C VAL A 228 5.68 16.55 7.79
N THR A 229 6.89 15.99 7.86
CA THR A 229 8.03 16.53 8.61
C THR A 229 9.12 17.02 7.66
N ALA A 230 10.27 17.46 8.19
CA ALA A 230 11.46 17.78 7.38
C ALA A 230 11.90 16.60 6.48
N ASP A 231 11.68 15.36 6.94
CA ASP A 231 11.98 14.13 6.22
C ASP A 231 10.86 13.68 5.27
N GLY A 232 9.79 14.48 5.14
CA GLY A 232 8.61 14.15 4.35
C GLY A 232 7.59 13.33 5.13
N PHE A 233 7.01 12.32 4.50
CA PHE A 233 6.00 11.43 5.07
C PHE A 233 6.28 9.99 4.64
N VAL A 234 5.66 9.02 5.33
CA VAL A 234 5.81 7.60 5.00
C VAL A 234 4.76 7.19 3.95
N TYR A 235 3.48 7.30 4.31
CA TYR A 235 2.33 7.09 3.44
C TYR A 235 1.18 8.00 3.82
N ARG A 236 0.52 8.58 2.81
CA ARG A 236 -0.78 9.23 3.02
C ARG A 236 -1.80 8.16 3.34
N THR A 237 -2.56 8.33 4.43
CA THR A 237 -3.43 7.29 4.95
C THR A 237 -4.89 7.69 4.77
N ASP A 238 -5.64 6.94 3.96
CA ASP A 238 -7.07 7.14 3.77
C ASP A 238 -7.87 6.11 4.59
N VAL A 239 -8.76 6.61 5.45
CA VAL A 239 -9.61 5.79 6.32
C VAL A 239 -11.09 5.95 6.01
N ARG A 240 -11.44 6.55 4.87
CA ARG A 240 -12.82 6.94 4.53
C ARG A 240 -13.67 5.79 4.02
N LEU A 241 -13.07 4.67 3.65
CA LEU A 241 -13.78 3.45 3.25
C LEU A 241 -14.36 2.67 4.44
N ARG A 242 -14.08 3.10 5.68
CA ARG A 242 -14.62 2.47 6.89
C ARG A 242 -16.15 2.62 6.99
N PRO A 243 -16.84 1.75 7.75
CA PRO A 243 -18.26 1.89 8.04
C PRO A 243 -18.67 3.30 8.44
N PHE A 244 -19.77 3.79 7.85
CA PHE A 244 -20.28 5.17 8.00
C PHE A 244 -19.33 6.28 7.50
N GLY A 245 -18.26 5.94 6.79
CA GLY A 245 -17.33 6.89 6.18
C GLY A 245 -16.66 7.83 7.18
N GLU A 246 -16.50 9.10 6.80
CA GLU A 246 -15.85 10.13 7.63
C GLU A 246 -16.52 10.36 8.98
N SER A 247 -17.84 10.15 9.07
CA SER A 247 -18.62 10.32 10.31
C SER A 247 -18.63 9.07 11.19
N GLY A 248 -18.07 7.95 10.70
CA GLY A 248 -18.03 6.68 11.42
C GLY A 248 -16.94 6.59 12.48
N PRO A 249 -17.07 5.64 13.42
CA PRO A 249 -16.01 5.32 14.37
C PRO A 249 -14.74 4.89 13.63
N MET A 250 -13.56 5.17 14.21
CA MET A 250 -12.28 4.83 13.56
C MET A 250 -12.02 3.33 13.49
N ALA A 251 -12.58 2.57 14.43
CA ALA A 251 -12.57 1.11 14.46
C ALA A 251 -13.92 0.59 14.97
N MET A 252 -14.26 -0.63 14.61
CA MET A 252 -15.47 -1.30 15.11
C MET A 252 -15.13 -2.70 15.62
N SER A 253 -15.88 -3.18 16.61
CA SER A 253 -15.84 -4.58 17.00
C SER A 253 -16.39 -5.47 15.88
N PHE A 254 -16.09 -6.77 15.88
CA PHE A 254 -16.60 -7.69 14.86
C PHE A 254 -18.13 -7.70 14.81
N ALA A 255 -18.77 -7.71 15.98
CA ALA A 255 -20.22 -7.60 16.09
C ALA A 255 -20.75 -6.29 15.48
N GLY A 256 -20.07 -5.16 15.74
CA GLY A 256 -20.43 -3.88 15.15
C GLY A 256 -20.27 -3.85 13.63
N MET A 257 -19.17 -4.42 13.10
CA MET A 257 -18.96 -4.53 11.65
C MET A 257 -20.03 -5.42 11.01
N GLU A 258 -20.35 -6.56 11.63
CA GLU A 258 -21.41 -7.46 11.16
C GLU A 258 -22.74 -6.74 11.03
N GLN A 259 -23.17 -6.10 12.12
CA GLN A 259 -24.43 -5.37 12.17
C GLN A 259 -24.47 -4.27 11.10
N TYR A 260 -23.37 -3.51 10.94
CA TYR A 260 -23.29 -2.48 9.92
C TYR A 260 -23.45 -3.04 8.52
N TYR A 261 -22.66 -4.04 8.14
CA TYR A 261 -22.69 -4.56 6.77
C TYR A 261 -23.98 -5.32 6.45
N GLN A 262 -24.63 -5.92 7.45
CA GLN A 262 -25.95 -6.53 7.29
C GLN A 262 -27.07 -5.50 7.12
N MET A 263 -27.09 -4.43 7.92
CA MET A 263 -28.21 -3.47 7.97
C MET A 263 -28.05 -2.26 7.05
N HIS A 264 -26.81 -1.81 6.84
CA HIS A 264 -26.49 -0.53 6.19
C HIS A 264 -25.53 -0.65 5.01
N GLY A 265 -24.90 -1.81 4.83
CA GLY A 265 -23.88 -2.05 3.81
C GLY A 265 -24.39 -1.86 2.38
N ARG A 266 -23.76 -0.94 1.66
CA ARG A 266 -24.12 -0.53 0.30
C ARG A 266 -23.38 -1.34 -0.77
N ASP A 267 -23.90 -1.34 -1.99
CA ASP A 267 -23.33 -2.14 -3.09
C ASP A 267 -21.94 -1.70 -3.52
N TRP A 268 -21.64 -0.40 -3.47
CA TRP A 268 -20.29 0.09 -3.74
C TRP A 268 -19.29 -0.35 -2.65
N GLU A 269 -19.74 -0.58 -1.41
CA GLU A 269 -18.88 -1.10 -0.35
C GLU A 269 -18.56 -2.58 -0.60
N ARG A 270 -19.52 -3.35 -1.13
CA ARG A 270 -19.24 -4.72 -1.60
C ARG A 270 -18.16 -4.72 -2.67
N TYR A 271 -18.27 -3.82 -3.65
CA TYR A 271 -17.25 -3.63 -4.70
C TYR A 271 -15.87 -3.31 -4.11
N ALA A 272 -15.80 -2.36 -3.17
CA ALA A 272 -14.54 -2.00 -2.51
C ALA A 272 -13.95 -3.17 -1.70
N MET A 273 -14.80 -3.93 -1.01
CA MET A 273 -14.39 -5.04 -0.15
C MET A 273 -13.88 -6.27 -0.91
N ILE A 274 -14.08 -6.37 -2.24
CA ILE A 274 -13.46 -7.44 -3.07
C ILE A 274 -11.94 -7.43 -2.92
N LYS A 275 -11.33 -6.25 -2.92
CA LYS A 275 -9.87 -6.10 -2.79
C LYS A 275 -9.40 -6.15 -1.33
N ALA A 276 -10.30 -6.13 -0.34
CA ALA A 276 -9.94 -6.05 1.06
C ALA A 276 -9.11 -7.26 1.52
N ARG A 277 -7.98 -7.00 2.18
CA ARG A 277 -7.06 -8.04 2.69
C ARG A 277 -6.62 -7.73 4.11
N LEU A 278 -6.75 -8.71 5.02
CA LEU A 278 -6.31 -8.56 6.40
C LEU A 278 -4.79 -8.71 6.50
N ILE A 279 -4.14 -7.66 7.00
CA ILE A 279 -2.67 -7.59 7.09
C ILE A 279 -2.15 -7.67 8.54
N THR A 280 -3.02 -7.60 9.54
CA THR A 280 -2.67 -7.72 10.97
C THR A 280 -3.68 -8.58 11.74
N GLY A 281 -3.32 -8.92 12.98
CA GLY A 281 -4.14 -9.75 13.87
C GLY A 281 -3.81 -11.24 13.79
N ARG A 282 -4.28 -11.99 14.80
CA ARG A 282 -4.09 -13.44 14.90
C ARG A 282 -4.83 -14.16 13.77
N ASP A 283 -4.32 -15.31 13.33
CA ASP A 283 -4.94 -16.10 12.26
C ASP A 283 -6.40 -16.45 12.53
N ARG A 284 -6.71 -16.80 13.79
CA ARG A 284 -8.08 -17.08 14.22
C ARG A 284 -8.98 -15.86 14.01
N ASP A 285 -8.57 -14.69 14.50
CA ASP A 285 -9.37 -13.46 14.41
C ASP A 285 -9.55 -13.03 12.95
N ARG A 286 -8.50 -13.17 12.13
CA ARG A 286 -8.57 -12.89 10.69
C ARG A 286 -9.57 -13.79 9.98
N LYS A 287 -9.52 -15.10 10.25
CA LYS A 287 -10.48 -16.07 9.69
C LYS A 287 -11.91 -15.79 10.14
N THR A 288 -12.11 -15.43 11.40
CA THR A 288 -13.44 -15.07 11.94
C THR A 288 -14.01 -13.86 11.21
N LEU A 289 -13.27 -12.74 11.17
CA LEU A 289 -13.75 -11.51 10.52
C LEU A 289 -13.96 -11.71 9.02
N GLN A 290 -13.06 -12.42 8.33
CA GLN A 290 -13.22 -12.72 6.91
C GLN A 290 -14.47 -13.57 6.66
N SER A 291 -14.75 -14.57 7.50
CA SER A 291 -15.94 -15.42 7.37
C SER A 291 -17.22 -14.63 7.59
N LEU A 292 -17.21 -13.71 8.55
CA LEU A 292 -18.33 -12.83 8.89
C LEU A 292 -18.67 -11.85 7.76
N LEU A 293 -17.66 -11.31 7.06
CA LEU A 293 -17.87 -10.36 5.97
C LEU A 293 -18.07 -11.02 4.60
N THR A 294 -17.67 -12.29 4.42
CA THR A 294 -17.81 -13.01 3.15
C THR A 294 -19.24 -13.00 2.60
N PRO A 295 -20.31 -13.25 3.38
CA PRO A 295 -21.69 -13.19 2.89
C PRO A 295 -22.13 -11.79 2.42
N PHE A 296 -21.59 -10.74 3.03
CA PHE A 296 -21.87 -9.36 2.63
C PHE A 296 -21.27 -9.06 1.25
N VAL A 297 -19.99 -9.39 1.05
CA VAL A 297 -19.24 -9.14 -0.19
C VAL A 297 -19.76 -10.02 -1.33
N TYR A 298 -19.93 -11.31 -1.07
CA TYR A 298 -20.19 -12.34 -2.09
C TYR A 298 -21.57 -12.98 -1.92
N ARG A 299 -22.60 -12.25 -2.35
CA ARG A 299 -24.01 -12.71 -2.27
C ARG A 299 -24.25 -13.96 -3.11
N ARG A 300 -24.93 -14.95 -2.53
CA ARG A 300 -25.34 -16.19 -3.24
C ARG A 300 -26.61 -16.02 -4.09
N TYR A 301 -27.45 -15.06 -3.73
CA TYR A 301 -28.70 -14.77 -4.43
C TYR A 301 -28.59 -13.37 -5.04
N LEU A 302 -28.95 -13.29 -6.31
CA LEU A 302 -28.94 -12.07 -7.09
C LEU A 302 -30.40 -11.65 -7.27
N ASP A 303 -30.69 -10.40 -7.00
CA ASP A 303 -31.97 -9.76 -7.26
C ASP A 303 -31.82 -8.68 -8.33
N PHE A 304 -32.95 -8.14 -8.80
CA PHE A 304 -32.93 -7.04 -9.77
C PHE A 304 -32.27 -5.77 -9.21
N SER A 305 -32.28 -5.59 -7.88
CA SER A 305 -31.68 -4.41 -7.24
C SER A 305 -30.16 -4.35 -7.46
N MET A 306 -29.46 -5.49 -7.42
CA MET A 306 -28.03 -5.52 -7.70
C MET A 306 -27.67 -5.01 -9.11
N ILE A 307 -28.44 -5.40 -10.12
CA ILE A 307 -28.18 -4.98 -11.51
C ILE A 307 -28.29 -3.47 -11.63
N GLU A 308 -29.28 -2.87 -10.97
CA GLU A 308 -29.45 -1.43 -10.94
C GLU A 308 -28.29 -0.75 -10.21
N SER A 309 -27.86 -1.28 -9.07
CA SER A 309 -26.69 -0.75 -8.35
C SER A 309 -25.39 -0.81 -9.17
N ILE A 310 -25.19 -1.86 -9.98
CA ILE A 310 -24.05 -1.93 -10.91
C ILE A 310 -24.15 -0.82 -11.96
N ARG A 311 -25.34 -0.55 -12.50
CA ARG A 311 -25.57 0.55 -13.46
C ARG A 311 -25.33 1.91 -12.82
N GLU A 312 -25.80 2.12 -11.59
CA GLU A 312 -25.55 3.35 -10.83
C GLU A 312 -24.05 3.56 -10.59
N MET A 313 -23.31 2.51 -10.19
CA MET A 313 -21.86 2.57 -10.05
C MET A 313 -21.18 2.95 -11.36
N LYS A 314 -21.58 2.33 -12.49
CA LYS A 314 -21.03 2.69 -13.81
C LYS A 314 -21.37 4.14 -14.18
N ALA A 315 -22.58 4.60 -13.90
CA ALA A 315 -23.00 5.98 -14.17
C ALA A 315 -22.18 6.99 -13.35
N MET A 316 -21.91 6.72 -12.07
CA MET A 316 -21.04 7.54 -11.23
C MET A 316 -19.61 7.61 -11.76
N ILE A 317 -19.05 6.46 -12.16
CA ILE A 317 -17.74 6.37 -12.82
C ILE A 317 -17.71 7.31 -14.04
N VAL A 318 -18.67 7.17 -14.96
CA VAL A 318 -18.74 7.97 -16.20
C VAL A 318 -18.95 9.47 -15.90
N ALA A 319 -19.80 9.82 -14.94
CA ALA A 319 -20.04 11.21 -14.56
C ALA A 319 -18.77 11.89 -14.02
N GLN A 320 -18.00 11.18 -13.19
CA GLN A 320 -16.73 11.68 -12.66
C GLN A 320 -15.70 11.94 -13.78
N MET A 321 -15.65 11.06 -14.78
CA MET A 321 -14.74 11.19 -15.93
C MET A 321 -15.02 12.45 -16.73
N LYS A 322 -16.30 12.71 -17.03
CA LYS A 322 -16.75 13.90 -17.76
C LYS A 322 -16.44 15.19 -17.00
N ARG A 323 -16.68 15.23 -15.68
CA ARG A 323 -16.46 16.42 -14.85
C ARG A 323 -15.00 16.86 -14.81
N LYS A 324 -14.05 15.92 -14.79
CA LYS A 324 -12.62 16.21 -14.64
C LYS A 324 -11.86 16.38 -15.96
N ARG A 325 -12.55 16.39 -17.13
CA ARG A 325 -11.94 16.46 -18.48
C ARG A 325 -10.74 15.51 -18.63
N MET A 326 -10.89 14.28 -18.13
CA MET A 326 -9.82 13.27 -18.00
C MET A 326 -9.50 12.57 -19.34
N VAL A 327 -9.24 13.32 -20.40
CA VAL A 327 -9.01 12.75 -21.75
C VAL A 327 -7.66 12.03 -21.85
N ASN A 328 -6.67 12.42 -21.03
CA ASN A 328 -5.33 11.81 -20.99
C ASN A 328 -4.98 11.23 -19.60
N ASN A 329 -5.96 10.63 -18.91
CA ASN A 329 -5.72 10.02 -17.60
C ASN A 329 -5.71 8.49 -17.72
N ILE A 330 -4.56 7.85 -17.50
CA ILE A 330 -4.40 6.39 -17.64
C ILE A 330 -5.36 5.61 -16.72
N LYS A 331 -5.61 6.11 -15.50
CA LYS A 331 -6.47 5.42 -14.52
C LYS A 331 -7.95 5.69 -14.75
N LEU A 332 -8.30 6.95 -14.97
CA LEU A 332 -9.68 7.46 -14.90
C LEU A 332 -10.23 7.90 -16.26
N GLY A 333 -9.45 7.86 -17.35
CA GLY A 333 -9.92 8.16 -18.69
C GLY A 333 -10.75 7.02 -19.29
N PRO A 334 -11.43 7.25 -20.44
CA PRO A 334 -12.11 6.19 -21.17
C PRO A 334 -11.16 5.05 -21.55
N GLY A 335 -11.54 3.81 -21.28
CA GLY A 335 -10.68 2.63 -21.47
C GLY A 335 -9.55 2.50 -20.46
N GLY A 336 -9.49 3.35 -19.43
CA GLY A 336 -8.43 3.31 -18.43
C GLY A 336 -8.53 2.14 -17.45
N ILE A 337 -7.51 2.02 -16.59
CA ILE A 337 -7.34 0.94 -15.60
C ILE A 337 -8.63 0.66 -14.82
N ARG A 338 -9.32 1.71 -14.35
CA ARG A 338 -10.55 1.57 -13.54
C ARG A 338 -11.68 0.89 -14.31
N GLU A 339 -11.77 1.07 -15.62
CA GLU A 339 -12.83 0.41 -16.41
C GLU A 339 -12.57 -1.09 -16.55
N ILE A 340 -11.31 -1.51 -16.69
CA ILE A 340 -10.91 -2.92 -16.73
C ILE A 340 -11.21 -3.58 -15.38
N GLU A 341 -10.78 -2.94 -14.28
CA GLU A 341 -11.11 -3.38 -12.92
C GLU A 341 -12.63 -3.52 -12.73
N PHE A 342 -13.41 -2.53 -13.21
CA PHE A 342 -14.86 -2.55 -13.09
C PHE A 342 -15.50 -3.73 -13.82
N ILE A 343 -15.00 -4.13 -14.99
CA ILE A 343 -15.50 -5.30 -15.73
C ILE A 343 -15.31 -6.58 -14.91
N GLY A 344 -14.07 -6.86 -14.47
CA GLY A 344 -13.76 -8.07 -13.71
C GLY A 344 -14.48 -8.11 -12.36
N GLN A 345 -14.40 -7.04 -11.58
CA GLN A 345 -15.01 -6.98 -10.24
C GLN A 345 -16.53 -7.02 -10.28
N THR A 346 -17.17 -6.47 -11.31
CA THR A 346 -18.63 -6.61 -11.51
C THR A 346 -19.01 -8.08 -11.70
N LEU A 347 -18.26 -8.83 -12.49
CA LEU A 347 -18.50 -10.25 -12.67
C LEU A 347 -18.22 -11.05 -11.39
N GLN A 348 -17.25 -10.63 -10.57
CA GLN A 348 -17.05 -11.19 -9.23
C GLN A 348 -18.25 -10.94 -8.31
N LEU A 349 -18.81 -9.72 -8.28
CA LEU A 349 -20.01 -9.42 -7.51
C LEU A 349 -21.18 -10.34 -7.88
N ILE A 350 -21.32 -10.66 -9.16
CA ILE A 350 -22.38 -11.52 -9.69
C ILE A 350 -22.12 -13.00 -9.37
N ARG A 351 -20.88 -13.49 -9.50
CA ARG A 351 -20.57 -14.93 -9.54
C ARG A 351 -19.88 -15.47 -8.31
N ALA A 352 -19.02 -14.70 -7.65
CA ALA A 352 -18.11 -15.19 -6.61
C ALA A 352 -18.82 -15.62 -5.31
N GLY A 353 -20.12 -15.30 -5.15
CA GLY A 353 -20.96 -15.88 -4.09
C GLY A 353 -21.16 -17.39 -4.23
N ARG A 354 -21.31 -17.88 -5.47
CA ARG A 354 -21.50 -19.30 -5.80
C ARG A 354 -20.22 -19.98 -6.26
N GLU A 355 -19.24 -19.21 -6.72
CA GLU A 355 -17.98 -19.70 -7.29
C GLU A 355 -16.81 -19.11 -6.50
N PRO A 356 -16.40 -19.75 -5.38
CA PRO A 356 -15.36 -19.21 -4.52
C PRO A 356 -14.01 -19.00 -5.20
N GLU A 357 -13.72 -19.73 -6.29
CA GLU A 357 -12.50 -19.51 -7.09
C GLU A 357 -12.42 -18.08 -7.65
N LEU A 358 -13.56 -17.40 -7.86
CA LEU A 358 -13.60 -16.01 -8.33
C LEU A 358 -13.39 -14.98 -7.20
N ARG A 359 -13.09 -15.39 -5.97
CA ARG A 359 -12.79 -14.48 -4.84
C ARG A 359 -11.34 -14.02 -4.82
N GLU A 360 -10.73 -13.97 -5.99
CA GLU A 360 -9.38 -13.46 -6.20
C GLU A 360 -9.32 -11.94 -6.11
N ARG A 361 -8.17 -11.42 -5.69
CA ARG A 361 -7.98 -9.96 -5.58
C ARG A 361 -7.30 -9.39 -6.82
N GLY A 362 -6.31 -10.06 -7.40
CA GLY A 362 -5.59 -9.59 -8.58
C GLY A 362 -6.48 -9.61 -9.83
N ILE A 363 -6.57 -8.50 -10.55
CA ILE A 363 -7.53 -8.37 -11.65
C ILE A 363 -7.16 -9.27 -12.84
N ILE A 364 -5.87 -9.43 -13.13
CA ILE A 364 -5.38 -10.33 -14.19
C ILE A 364 -5.88 -11.75 -13.93
N LYS A 365 -5.70 -12.25 -12.71
CA LYS A 365 -6.16 -13.60 -12.36
C LYS A 365 -7.68 -13.76 -12.45
N VAL A 366 -8.42 -12.72 -12.06
CA VAL A 366 -9.88 -12.70 -12.20
C VAL A 366 -10.29 -12.81 -13.67
N LEU A 367 -9.67 -12.05 -14.56
CA LEU A 367 -9.98 -12.08 -16.00
C LEU A 367 -9.68 -13.46 -16.63
N GLU A 368 -8.58 -14.11 -16.25
CA GLU A 368 -8.27 -15.49 -16.65
C GLU A 368 -9.37 -16.46 -16.19
N LEU A 369 -9.72 -16.44 -14.90
CA LEU A 369 -10.73 -17.34 -14.34
C LEU A 369 -12.12 -17.14 -14.96
N LEU A 370 -12.49 -15.89 -15.25
CA LEU A 370 -13.72 -15.56 -15.97
C LEU A 370 -13.74 -16.15 -17.38
N THR A 371 -12.58 -16.25 -18.02
CA THR A 371 -12.42 -16.86 -19.35
C THR A 371 -12.53 -18.37 -19.28
N ASP A 372 -11.85 -19.00 -18.33
CA ASP A 372 -11.91 -20.45 -18.10
C ASP A 372 -13.35 -20.92 -17.83
N LYS A 373 -14.16 -20.06 -17.21
CA LYS A 373 -15.58 -20.30 -16.90
C LYS A 373 -16.54 -19.87 -18.01
N ASN A 374 -16.03 -19.42 -19.17
CA ASN A 374 -16.80 -18.93 -20.32
C ASN A 374 -17.68 -17.70 -20.04
N TYR A 375 -17.32 -16.87 -19.07
CA TYR A 375 -17.99 -15.58 -18.81
C TYR A 375 -17.44 -14.45 -19.69
N LEU A 376 -16.21 -14.57 -20.16
CA LEU A 376 -15.58 -13.67 -21.12
C LEU A 376 -15.02 -14.47 -22.30
N GLN A 377 -15.04 -13.87 -23.50
CA GLN A 377 -14.39 -14.47 -24.66
C GLN A 377 -12.87 -14.35 -24.53
N ARG A 378 -12.13 -15.38 -24.95
CA ARG A 378 -10.66 -15.41 -24.88
C ARG A 378 -10.00 -14.19 -25.52
N ASP A 379 -10.51 -13.76 -26.67
CA ASP A 379 -9.96 -12.61 -27.40
C ASP A 379 -10.16 -11.28 -26.64
N ASP A 380 -11.30 -11.10 -25.99
CA ASP A 380 -11.57 -9.90 -25.18
C ASP A 380 -10.75 -9.90 -23.90
N THR A 381 -10.62 -11.04 -23.23
CA THR A 381 -9.75 -11.18 -22.07
C THR A 381 -8.31 -10.85 -22.41
N LYS A 382 -7.79 -11.37 -23.52
CA LYS A 382 -6.42 -11.07 -23.95
C LYS A 382 -6.23 -9.56 -24.15
N LYS A 383 -7.16 -8.89 -24.84
CA LYS A 383 -7.10 -7.42 -25.01
C LYS A 383 -7.16 -6.66 -23.68
N LEU A 384 -7.97 -7.12 -22.73
CA LEU A 384 -8.08 -6.49 -21.42
C LEU A 384 -6.80 -6.68 -20.60
N ILE A 385 -6.18 -7.86 -20.63
CA ILE A 385 -4.91 -8.12 -19.94
C ILE A 385 -3.77 -7.35 -20.59
N ASP A 386 -3.65 -7.37 -21.93
CA ASP A 386 -2.59 -6.65 -22.65
C ASP A 386 -2.69 -5.11 -22.45
N ALA A 387 -3.90 -4.58 -22.20
CA ALA A 387 -4.14 -3.16 -21.97
C ALA A 387 -3.98 -2.73 -20.50
N TYR A 388 -4.08 -3.65 -19.56
CA TYR A 388 -3.94 -3.40 -18.11
C TYR A 388 -2.47 -3.39 -17.72
#